data_AF-W4LID7-F1
#
_entry.id   AF-W4LID7-F1
#
_cell.length_a   1.000
_cell.length_b   1.000
_cell.length_c   1.000
_cell.angle_alpha   90.00
_cell.angle_beta   90.00
_cell.angle_gamma   90.00
#
_symmetry.space_group_name_H-M   'P 1'
#
loop_
_entity.id
_entity.type
_entity.pdbx_description
1 polymer ?
#
loop_
_entity_poly.entity_id
_entity_poly.type
_entity_poly.pdbx_seq_one_letter_code
_entity_poly.pdbx_strand_id
1 'polypeptide(L)'
;MTTTIFSDLITGESQLREVFGWPSERALNKQIDCLDEHCRSIIAKSPFVLLGTSDRTGRCDVSPKGDYPGFVRVLDDKTLAIPDLPGNNRLDTLTNMLNNPPGGLDFHDSRHE
;
A
#
# COMPACT_ATOMS: atom_id res chain seq x y z
N MET A 1 -6.10 -39.23 3.78
CA MET A 1 -7.54 -38.95 3.58
C MET A 1 -7.71 -37.46 3.72
N THR A 2 -7.95 -36.75 2.62
CA THR A 2 -8.10 -35.28 2.63
C THR A 2 -9.59 -34.98 2.75
N THR A 3 -10.02 -34.53 3.92
CA THR A 3 -11.41 -34.12 4.13
C THR A 3 -11.61 -32.75 3.50
N THR A 4 -12.33 -32.68 2.38
CA THR A 4 -12.73 -31.41 1.79
C THR A 4 -13.86 -30.81 2.62
N ILE A 5 -13.60 -29.69 3.29
CA ILE A 5 -14.49 -29.07 4.29
C ILE A 5 -15.53 -28.13 3.62
N PHE A 6 -15.37 -27.81 2.33
CA PHE A 6 -16.21 -26.90 1.57
C PHE A 6 -16.80 -27.60 0.35
N SER A 7 -18.10 -27.39 0.09
CA SER A 7 -18.84 -27.95 -1.04
C SER A 7 -18.62 -27.19 -2.35
N ASP A 8 -18.45 -25.88 -2.26
CA ASP A 8 -18.37 -24.98 -3.41
C ASP A 8 -17.01 -24.28 -3.44
N LEU A 9 -16.05 -24.92 -4.10
CA LEU A 9 -14.69 -24.40 -4.25
C LEU A 9 -14.61 -23.50 -5.48
N ILE A 10 -14.27 -22.23 -5.27
CA ILE A 10 -13.91 -21.30 -6.33
C ILE A 10 -12.47 -21.56 -6.75
N THR A 11 -12.24 -21.90 -8.02
CA THR A 11 -10.92 -22.28 -8.58
C THR A 11 -10.43 -21.34 -9.66
N GLY A 12 -11.22 -20.33 -10.04
CA GLY A 12 -10.83 -19.38 -11.08
C GLY A 12 -11.54 -18.03 -10.98
N GLU A 13 -10.99 -17.05 -11.71
CA GLU A 13 -11.53 -15.68 -11.73
C GLU A 13 -12.95 -15.61 -12.30
N SER A 14 -13.29 -16.43 -13.31
CA SER A 14 -14.64 -16.45 -13.88
C SER A 14 -15.72 -16.75 -12.84
N GLN A 15 -15.48 -17.74 -11.98
CA GLN A 15 -16.37 -18.07 -10.87
C GLN A 15 -16.44 -16.94 -9.82
N LEU A 16 -15.33 -16.23 -9.57
CA LEU A 16 -15.38 -15.02 -8.74
C LEU A 16 -16.27 -13.95 -9.36
N ARG A 17 -16.25 -13.77 -10.68
CA ARG A 17 -17.11 -12.80 -11.38
C ARG A 17 -18.58 -13.19 -11.36
N GLU A 18 -18.90 -14.47 -11.36
CA GLU A 18 -20.28 -14.94 -11.16
C GLU A 18 -20.82 -14.56 -9.77
N VAL A 19 -19.96 -14.58 -8.74
CA VAL A 19 -20.34 -14.21 -7.36
C VAL A 19 -20.37 -12.71 -7.12
N PHE A 20 -19.32 -11.98 -7.56
CA PHE A 20 -19.12 -10.56 -7.21
C PHE A 20 -19.45 -9.58 -8.34
N GLY A 21 -19.54 -10.04 -9.58
CA GLY A 21 -19.74 -9.19 -10.75
C GLY A 21 -18.52 -8.33 -11.12
N TRP A 22 -18.81 -7.26 -11.86
CA TRP A 22 -17.83 -6.26 -12.30
C TRP A 22 -17.87 -5.02 -11.39
N PRO A 23 -16.73 -4.35 -11.18
CA PRO A 23 -16.69 -3.12 -10.38
C PRO A 23 -17.56 -2.03 -11.02
N SER A 24 -18.16 -1.20 -10.19
CA SER A 24 -18.90 -0.02 -10.66
C SER A 24 -17.97 1.02 -11.26
N GLU A 25 -18.50 1.87 -12.13
CA GLU A 25 -17.74 2.97 -12.74
C GLU A 25 -17.10 3.88 -11.68
N ARG A 26 -17.83 4.19 -10.60
CA ARG A 26 -17.31 4.94 -9.46
C ARG A 26 -16.10 4.26 -8.79
N ALA A 27 -16.10 2.93 -8.69
CA ALA A 27 -15.00 2.18 -8.09
C ALA A 27 -13.75 2.16 -8.96
N LEU A 28 -13.91 2.26 -10.28
CA LEU A 28 -12.80 2.39 -11.22
C LEU A 28 -12.26 3.83 -11.24
N ASN A 29 -13.15 4.82 -11.30
CA ASN A 29 -12.78 6.23 -11.44
C ASN A 29 -12.06 6.82 -10.21
N LYS A 30 -12.14 6.16 -9.04
CA LYS A 30 -11.36 6.57 -7.85
C LYS A 30 -9.87 6.21 -7.94
N GLN A 31 -9.48 5.36 -8.90
CA GLN A 31 -8.08 5.04 -9.16
C GLN A 31 -7.49 6.13 -10.04
N ILE A 32 -6.56 6.89 -9.47
CA ILE A 32 -5.85 7.98 -10.16
C ILE A 32 -4.35 7.64 -10.21
N ASP A 33 -3.63 8.22 -11.18
CA ASP A 33 -2.19 7.98 -11.40
C ASP A 33 -1.31 9.14 -10.91
N CYS A 34 -1.89 10.06 -10.16
CA CYS A 34 -1.26 11.26 -9.60
C CYS A 34 -1.82 11.58 -8.21
N LEU A 35 -1.06 12.36 -7.44
CA LEU A 35 -1.44 12.84 -6.11
C LEU A 35 -2.32 14.09 -6.22
N ASP A 36 -3.63 13.90 -6.15
CA ASP A 36 -4.59 14.99 -6.09
C ASP A 36 -4.59 15.71 -4.73
N GLU A 37 -5.45 16.73 -4.60
CA GLU A 37 -5.59 17.50 -3.36
C GLU A 37 -6.00 16.64 -2.16
N HIS A 38 -6.82 15.60 -2.38
CA HIS A 38 -7.26 14.71 -1.31
C HIS A 38 -6.12 13.83 -0.81
N CYS A 39 -5.36 13.21 -1.72
CA CYS A 39 -4.14 12.47 -1.40
C CYS A 39 -3.15 13.35 -0.59
N ARG A 40 -2.90 14.57 -1.08
CA ARG A 40 -2.00 15.53 -0.41
C ARG A 40 -2.48 15.88 1.00
N SER A 41 -3.79 16.09 1.19
CA SER A 41 -4.38 16.37 2.50
C SER A 41 -4.20 15.20 3.47
N ILE A 42 -4.42 13.96 3.04
CA ILE A 42 -4.25 12.77 3.90
C ILE A 42 -2.77 12.65 4.30
N ILE A 43 -1.86 12.69 3.32
CA ILE A 43 -0.41 12.57 3.57
C ILE A 43 0.08 13.63 4.56
N ALA A 44 -0.40 14.88 4.43
CA ALA A 44 -0.04 15.98 5.33
C ALA A 44 -0.53 15.78 6.77
N LYS A 45 -1.59 15.00 6.99
CA LYS A 45 -2.17 14.74 8.32
C LYS A 45 -1.67 13.44 8.94
N SER A 46 -1.21 12.49 8.12
CA SER A 46 -0.77 11.18 8.57
C SER A 46 0.52 11.24 9.41
N PRO A 47 0.49 10.77 10.68
CA PRO A 47 1.70 10.55 11.47
C PRO A 47 2.35 9.18 11.20
N PHE A 48 1.78 8.39 10.29
CA PHE A 48 2.14 6.99 10.09
C PHE A 48 1.87 6.55 8.65
N VAL A 49 2.81 5.79 8.09
CA VAL A 49 2.71 5.16 6.77
C VAL A 49 3.24 3.72 6.82
N LEU A 50 2.55 2.81 6.14
CA LEU A 50 3.05 1.47 5.88
C LEU A 50 3.67 1.44 4.48
N LEU A 51 4.93 1.02 4.39
CA LEU A 51 5.66 0.91 3.13
C LEU A 51 5.84 -0.57 2.78
N GLY A 52 5.20 -1.00 1.70
CA GLY A 52 5.33 -2.33 1.14
C GLY A 52 6.49 -2.41 0.15
N THR A 53 7.43 -3.31 0.40
CA THR A 53 8.54 -3.63 -0.50
C THR A 53 8.60 -5.12 -0.79
N SER A 54 9.40 -5.51 -1.77
CA SER A 54 9.69 -6.92 -2.03
C SER A 54 11.13 -7.13 -2.45
N ASP A 55 11.69 -8.27 -2.07
CA ASP A 55 13.00 -8.67 -2.53
C ASP A 55 12.98 -9.13 -4.00
N ARG A 56 14.15 -9.42 -4.57
CA ARG A 56 14.29 -9.87 -5.96
C ARG A 56 13.58 -11.20 -6.26
N THR A 57 13.22 -11.98 -5.25
CA THR A 57 12.47 -13.23 -5.39
C THR A 57 10.96 -13.04 -5.22
N GLY A 58 10.51 -11.81 -4.99
CA GLY A 58 9.10 -11.46 -4.79
C GLY A 58 8.61 -11.71 -3.37
N ARG A 59 9.49 -11.93 -2.39
CA ARG A 59 9.07 -12.00 -0.99
C ARG A 59 8.78 -10.59 -0.50
N CYS A 60 7.53 -10.36 -0.13
CA CYS A 60 7.08 -9.05 0.33
C CYS A 60 7.33 -8.86 1.82
N ASP A 61 7.66 -7.62 2.19
CA ASP A 61 7.71 -7.14 3.56
C ASP A 61 6.96 -5.79 3.66
N VAL A 62 6.49 -5.47 4.87
CA VAL A 62 5.86 -4.19 5.17
C VAL A 62 6.59 -3.56 6.33
N SER A 63 7.09 -2.35 6.09
CA SER A 63 7.86 -1.59 7.06
C SER A 63 7.06 -0.37 7.51
N PRO A 64 6.72 -0.25 8.82
CA PRO A 64 6.06 0.94 9.34
C PRO A 64 7.07 2.09 9.45
N LYS A 65 6.65 3.28 9.02
CA LYS A 65 7.37 4.55 9.23
C LYS A 65 6.43 5.53 9.91
N GLY A 66 6.90 6.23 10.94
CA GLY A 66 6.07 7.16 11.68
C GLY A 66 6.88 8.27 12.32
N ASP A 67 6.25 9.44 12.40
CA ASP A 67 6.78 10.67 13.00
C ASP A 67 5.59 11.65 13.18
N TYR A 68 5.84 12.91 13.52
CA TYR A 68 4.81 13.94 13.58
C TYR A 68 4.07 14.10 12.23
N PRO A 69 2.77 14.44 12.26
CA PRO A 69 1.97 14.70 11.06
C PRO A 69 2.70 15.56 10.02
N GLY A 70 2.66 15.10 8.78
CA GLY A 70 3.27 15.77 7.64
C GLY A 70 4.74 15.43 7.42
N PHE A 71 5.35 14.53 8.19
CA PHE A 71 6.75 14.11 8.00
C PHE A 71 7.08 13.60 6.59
N VAL A 72 6.12 13.00 5.89
CA VAL A 72 6.22 12.71 4.46
C VAL A 72 5.91 13.97 3.66
N ARG A 73 6.83 14.37 2.79
CA ARG A 73 6.67 15.54 1.93
C ARG A 73 6.27 15.12 0.51
N VAL A 74 5.28 15.80 -0.05
CA VAL A 74 4.95 15.67 -1.47
C VAL A 74 5.80 16.65 -2.27
N LEU A 75 6.65 16.13 -3.16
CA LEU A 75 7.55 16.95 -3.97
C LEU A 75 6.88 17.40 -5.29
N ASP A 76 6.09 16.52 -5.89
CA ASP A 76 5.30 16.77 -7.10
C ASP A 76 4.12 15.78 -7.16
N ASP A 77 3.42 15.69 -8.30
CA ASP A 77 2.24 14.84 -8.48
C ASP A 77 2.52 13.33 -8.42
N LYS A 78 3.79 12.90 -8.49
CA LYS A 78 4.20 11.48 -8.51
C LYS A 78 5.36 11.17 -7.57
N THR A 79 5.88 12.14 -6.84
CA THR A 79 7.08 11.99 -6.00
C THR A 79 6.82 12.35 -4.55
N LEU A 80 7.21 11.46 -3.64
CA LEU A 80 7.19 11.63 -2.19
C LEU A 80 8.61 11.56 -1.62
N ALA A 81 8.89 12.36 -0.59
CA ALA A 81 10.06 12.23 0.26
C ALA A 81 9.64 11.69 1.63
N ILE A 82 10.16 10.51 1.97
CA ILE A 82 9.92 9.83 3.26
C ILE A 82 11.26 9.79 4.00
N PRO A 83 11.38 10.39 5.20
CA PRO A 83 12.62 10.34 5.95
C PRO A 83 12.87 8.94 6.49
N ASP A 84 14.14 8.50 6.46
CA ASP A 84 14.59 7.30 7.14
C ASP A 84 15.15 7.68 8.52
N LEU A 85 14.35 7.47 9.56
CA LEU A 85 14.72 7.81 10.93
C LEU A 85 15.61 6.72 11.55
N PRO A 86 16.51 7.07 12.48
CA PRO A 86 17.29 6.08 13.23
C PRO A 86 16.39 5.07 13.92
N GLY A 87 16.69 3.79 13.73
CA GLY A 87 15.88 2.69 14.25
C GLY A 87 16.71 1.46 14.56
N ASN A 88 16.20 0.28 14.21
CA ASN A 88 16.88 -1.01 14.41
C ASN A 88 17.98 -1.31 13.38
N ASN A 89 18.30 -0.35 12.49
CA ASN A 89 19.28 -0.47 11.39
C ASN A 89 19.05 -1.67 10.46
N ARG A 90 17.82 -2.18 10.38
CA ARG A 90 17.46 -3.17 9.38
C ARG A 90 17.32 -2.48 8.03
N LEU A 91 18.15 -2.88 7.08
CA LEU A 91 18.20 -2.31 5.73
C LEU A 91 17.24 -3.02 4.76
N ASP A 92 16.27 -3.79 5.26
CA ASP A 92 15.38 -4.62 4.45
C ASP A 92 14.67 -3.77 3.37
N THR A 93 14.00 -2.69 3.77
CA THR A 93 13.30 -1.76 2.86
C THR A 93 14.23 -1.16 1.81
N LEU A 94 15.37 -0.61 2.24
CA LEU A 94 16.31 0.10 1.35
C LEU A 94 16.97 -0.86 0.37
N THR A 95 17.35 -2.05 0.84
CA THR A 95 17.93 -3.10 0.00
C THR A 95 16.91 -3.59 -1.02
N ASN A 96 15.65 -3.74 -0.61
CA ASN A 96 14.57 -4.11 -1.53
C ASN A 96 14.35 -3.02 -2.60
N MET A 97 14.31 -1.75 -2.22
CA MET A 97 14.19 -0.62 -3.15
C MET A 97 15.33 -0.52 -4.17
N LEU A 98 16.54 -0.93 -3.83
CA LEU A 98 17.66 -0.97 -4.78
C LEU A 98 17.50 -2.08 -5.83
N ASN A 99 16.79 -3.16 -5.50
CA ASN A 99 16.67 -4.34 -6.36
C ASN A 99 15.33 -4.39 -7.10
N ASN A 100 14.29 -3.74 -6.58
CA ASN A 100 12.94 -3.73 -7.11
C ASN A 100 12.26 -2.39 -6.82
N PRO A 101 11.47 -1.80 -7.75
CA PRO A 101 10.67 -0.63 -7.42
C PRO A 101 9.75 -0.88 -6.21
N PRO A 102 9.48 0.15 -5.38
CA PRO A 102 8.61 0.00 -4.21
C PRO A 102 7.19 -0.43 -4.59
N GLY A 103 6.58 -1.28 -3.76
CA GLY A 103 5.31 -1.94 -4.07
C GLY A 103 4.08 -1.10 -3.74
N GLY A 104 4.06 -0.40 -2.61
CA GLY A 104 2.91 0.43 -2.22
C GLY A 104 3.07 1.18 -0.90
N LEU A 105 2.21 2.17 -0.69
CA LEU A 105 2.13 3.00 0.51
C LEU A 105 0.69 3.03 1.02
N ASP A 106 0.50 2.91 2.34
CA ASP A 106 -0.79 3.10 3.00
C ASP A 106 -0.65 4.16 4.10
N PHE A 107 -1.45 5.22 4.01
CA PHE A 107 -1.41 6.38 4.88
C PHE A 107 -2.62 6.36 5.81
N HIS A 108 -2.38 6.44 7.12
CA HIS A 108 -3.43 6.48 8.11
C HIS A 108 -3.48 7.86 8.78
N ASP A 109 -4.66 8.48 8.80
CA ASP A 109 -4.95 9.59 9.70
C ASP A 109 -5.59 9.02 10.96
N SER A 110 -4.95 9.22 12.12
CA SER A 110 -5.45 8.74 13.40
C SER A 110 -6.45 9.69 14.06
N ARG A 111 -6.79 10.82 13.43
CA ARG A 111 -7.76 11.77 13.97
C ARG A 111 -9.19 11.32 13.66
N HIS A 112 -9.94 11.03 14.71
CA HIS A 112 -11.39 11.03 14.71
C HIS A 112 -11.84 12.47 15.03
N GLU A 113 -11.95 13.31 14.01
CA GLU A 113 -12.61 14.62 14.11
C GLU A 113 -13.86 14.62 13.23
#